data_AF-A0AB35HEX7-F1
#
_entry.id   AF-A0AB35HEX7-F1
#
_cell.length_a   1.000
_cell.length_b   1.000
_cell.length_c   1.000
_cell.angle_alpha   90.00
_cell.angle_beta   90.00
_cell.angle_gamma   90.00
#
_symmetry.space_group_name_H-M   'P 1'
#
loop_
_entity.id
_entity.type
_entity.pdbx_description
1 polymer ?
#
loop_
_entity_poly.entity_id
_entity_poly.type
_entity_poly.pdbx_seq_one_letter_code
_entity_poly.pdbx_strand_id
1 'polypeptide(L)'
;MDNPFRPTFGAPPLFWVGRGVVLDSFRTALDGSAGNASRSMVLSGARGIGKTVLINELEDIAEARGWVTLRASGRSTMVEELVNTTIPRLLERLSPSDKKKVSRIGIGGVGSIGFDHQKEDRFTPTLNTRLRELSAELKGTGILLTIDEVQDADVEELTTIAVAYQDLVRDEIDIALVAAGLPQGVNHLLDLPGVTFLRRAQKFVLGPLSPANAEQALEHTASGSGLEFSQDAITDAAALTRGYPYLVQLVGSLAWERSRRNQESGISQQTIASIAPDAISIMGAQVHQPATLALPPAQREFLEAMAAVEVNGIATIADIAGHMDRTVRSLSATRQRLIDADLIEPTAHGKLRYVIPYMGEYFTTTDSRGRVD
;
A
#
# COMPACT_ATOMS: atom_id res chain seq x y z
N MET A 1 0.72 -6.62 30.13
CA MET A 1 0.46 -6.78 28.69
C MET A 1 0.83 -5.49 27.99
N ASP A 2 1.28 -5.61 26.75
CA ASP A 2 1.57 -4.46 25.88
C ASP A 2 0.31 -4.07 25.09
N ASN A 3 0.30 -2.86 24.55
CA ASN A 3 -0.82 -2.36 23.74
C ASN A 3 -0.96 -3.24 22.47
N PRO A 4 -2.13 -3.86 22.20
CA PRO A 4 -2.29 -4.72 21.04
C PRO A 4 -2.41 -3.94 19.72
N PHE A 5 -2.71 -2.64 19.78
CA PHE A 5 -2.83 -1.79 18.60
C PHE A 5 -1.46 -1.29 18.13
N ARG A 6 -1.28 -1.22 16.80
CA ARG A 6 -0.03 -0.84 16.15
C ARG A 6 -0.24 0.34 15.20
N PRO A 7 -0.32 1.58 15.71
CA PRO A 7 -0.48 2.78 14.88
C PRO A 7 0.83 3.19 14.19
N THR A 8 1.48 2.24 13.49
CA THR A 8 2.73 2.46 12.76
C THR A 8 2.47 2.31 11.27
N PHE A 9 3.00 3.22 10.46
CA PHE A 9 2.87 3.13 9.00
C PHE A 9 3.50 1.85 8.45
N GLY A 10 2.74 1.13 7.63
CA GLY A 10 3.20 -0.09 6.95
C GLY A 10 3.32 -1.33 7.84
N ALA A 11 3.09 -1.22 9.16
CA ALA A 11 3.01 -2.39 10.02
C ALA A 11 1.64 -3.06 9.83
N PRO A 12 1.59 -4.39 9.62
CA PRO A 12 0.32 -5.09 9.54
C PRO A 12 -0.40 -5.07 10.89
N PRO A 13 -1.75 -4.89 10.89
CA PRO A 13 -2.53 -5.06 12.10
C PRO A 13 -2.40 -6.50 12.59
N LEU A 14 -2.57 -6.72 13.90
CA LEU A 14 -2.56 -8.09 14.44
C LEU A 14 -3.68 -8.96 13.85
N PHE A 15 -4.78 -8.33 13.45
CA PHE A 15 -5.94 -9.00 12.86
C PHE A 15 -6.33 -8.31 11.57
N TRP A 16 -6.45 -9.11 10.52
CA TRP A 16 -6.94 -8.66 9.24
C TRP A 16 -8.47 -8.61 9.21
N VAL A 17 -9.04 -7.46 8.85
CA VAL A 17 -10.50 -7.29 8.72
C VAL A 17 -10.87 -6.63 7.40
N GLY A 18 -11.90 -7.19 6.77
CA GLY A 18 -12.40 -6.71 5.48
C GLY A 18 -11.52 -7.15 4.31
N ARG A 19 -11.79 -6.56 3.13
CA ARG A 19 -11.11 -6.88 1.86
C ARG A 19 -11.18 -8.35 1.43
N GLY A 20 -12.08 -9.16 2.00
CA GLY A 20 -12.18 -10.60 1.75
C GLY A 20 -12.29 -10.95 0.27
N VAL A 21 -13.07 -10.19 -0.51
CA VAL A 21 -13.17 -10.37 -1.97
C VAL A 21 -11.81 -10.28 -2.66
N VAL A 22 -10.93 -9.37 -2.23
CA VAL A 22 -9.58 -9.23 -2.82
C VAL A 22 -8.73 -10.46 -2.47
N LEU A 23 -8.71 -10.85 -1.19
CA LEU A 23 -7.94 -11.99 -0.71
C LEU A 23 -8.41 -13.30 -1.36
N ASP A 24 -9.71 -13.52 -1.46
CA ASP A 24 -10.29 -14.75 -2.02
C ASP A 24 -10.08 -14.80 -3.54
N SER A 25 -10.18 -13.66 -4.22
CA SER A 25 -9.85 -13.58 -5.65
C SER A 25 -8.38 -13.91 -5.90
N PHE A 26 -7.47 -13.40 -5.05
CA PHE A 26 -6.05 -13.68 -5.16
C PHE A 26 -5.70 -15.14 -4.86
N ARG A 27 -6.27 -15.73 -3.80
CA ARG A 27 -6.12 -17.17 -3.49
C ARG A 27 -6.54 -18.02 -4.69
N THR A 28 -7.73 -17.75 -5.23
CA THR A 28 -8.25 -18.44 -6.42
C THR A 28 -7.33 -18.26 -7.63
N ALA A 29 -6.72 -17.09 -7.79
CA ALA A 29 -5.79 -16.83 -8.88
C ALA A 29 -4.49 -17.64 -8.78
N LEU A 30 -3.91 -17.74 -7.59
CA LEU A 30 -2.71 -18.56 -7.34
C LEU A 30 -2.98 -20.05 -7.52
N ASP A 31 -4.16 -20.52 -7.10
CA ASP A 31 -4.57 -21.93 -7.22
C ASP A 31 -4.99 -22.31 -8.66
N GLY A 32 -5.18 -21.31 -9.55
CA GLY A 32 -5.50 -21.50 -10.96
C GLY A 32 -4.32 -21.93 -11.82
N SER A 33 -4.54 -22.17 -13.12
CA SER A 33 -3.48 -22.52 -14.06
C SER A 33 -2.59 -21.34 -14.44
N ALA A 34 -1.38 -21.64 -14.94
CA ALA A 34 -0.53 -20.66 -15.59
C ALA A 34 -1.26 -19.92 -16.72
N GLY A 35 -0.84 -18.67 -16.98
CA GLY A 35 -1.47 -17.81 -17.98
C GLY A 35 -2.83 -17.21 -17.61
N ASN A 36 -3.40 -17.55 -16.44
CA ASN A 36 -4.71 -17.03 -16.03
C ASN A 36 -4.64 -15.51 -15.73
N ALA A 37 -5.47 -14.73 -16.43
CA ALA A 37 -5.54 -13.27 -16.28
C ALA A 37 -5.87 -12.81 -14.84
N SER A 38 -6.55 -13.67 -14.05
CA SER A 38 -6.83 -13.39 -12.63
C SER A 38 -5.57 -13.28 -11.76
N ARG A 39 -4.41 -13.75 -12.24
CA ARG A 39 -3.11 -13.58 -11.57
C ARG A 39 -2.50 -12.20 -11.73
N SER A 40 -3.12 -11.32 -12.53
CA SER A 40 -2.81 -9.90 -12.54
C SER A 40 -3.84 -9.15 -11.69
N MET A 41 -3.38 -8.42 -10.69
CA MET A 41 -4.21 -7.62 -9.80
C MET A 41 -3.68 -6.18 -9.72
N VAL A 42 -4.60 -5.22 -9.76
CA VAL A 42 -4.32 -3.81 -9.63
C VAL A 42 -5.17 -3.21 -8.51
N LEU A 43 -4.50 -2.64 -7.52
CA LEU A 43 -5.09 -2.05 -6.33
C LEU A 43 -4.95 -0.52 -6.43
N SER A 44 -6.07 0.19 -6.45
CA SER A 44 -6.07 1.65 -6.42
C SER A 44 -6.73 2.12 -5.13
N GLY A 45 -6.35 3.28 -4.62
CA GLY A 45 -7.03 3.89 -3.49
C GLY A 45 -6.17 4.91 -2.78
N ALA A 46 -6.80 5.56 -1.80
CA ALA A 46 -6.20 6.70 -1.16
C ALA A 46 -4.92 6.38 -0.37
N ARG A 47 -4.12 7.41 -0.05
CA ARG A 47 -3.02 7.26 0.93
C ARG A 47 -3.57 6.77 2.27
N GLY A 48 -2.83 5.87 2.93
CA GLY A 48 -3.20 5.30 4.23
C GLY A 48 -4.44 4.40 4.26
N ILE A 49 -5.04 4.07 3.10
CA ILE A 49 -6.20 3.17 3.00
C ILE A 49 -5.86 1.67 3.17
N GLY A 50 -4.59 1.37 3.44
CA GLY A 50 -4.11 0.01 3.68
C GLY A 50 -3.62 -0.75 2.44
N LYS A 51 -3.20 -0.07 1.36
CA LYS A 51 -2.66 -0.71 0.14
C LYS A 51 -1.42 -1.56 0.42
N THR A 52 -0.38 -0.96 1.00
CA THR A 52 0.88 -1.65 1.34
C THR A 52 0.63 -2.83 2.28
N VAL A 53 -0.24 -2.64 3.27
CA VAL A 53 -0.58 -3.72 4.20
C VAL A 53 -1.31 -4.85 3.49
N LEU A 54 -2.24 -4.53 2.58
CA LEU A 54 -2.90 -5.53 1.75
C LEU A 54 -1.90 -6.27 0.86
N ILE A 55 -0.92 -5.58 0.26
CA ILE A 55 0.14 -6.24 -0.50
C ILE A 55 0.88 -7.24 0.40
N ASN A 56 1.29 -6.85 1.60
CA ASN A 56 2.00 -7.76 2.53
C ASN A 56 1.17 -9.02 2.83
N GLU A 57 -0.13 -8.90 3.06
CA GLU A 57 -1.00 -10.08 3.25
C GLU A 57 -1.11 -10.96 2.01
N LEU A 58 -1.14 -10.36 0.81
CA LEU A 58 -1.13 -11.12 -0.45
C LEU A 58 0.21 -11.86 -0.61
N GLU A 59 1.31 -11.24 -0.21
CA GLU A 59 2.63 -11.88 -0.20
C GLU A 59 2.67 -13.04 0.79
N ASP A 60 2.16 -12.87 2.01
CA ASP A 60 2.07 -13.95 3.01
C ASP A 60 1.20 -15.12 2.50
N ILE A 61 0.10 -14.82 1.81
CA ILE A 61 -0.77 -15.82 1.15
C ILE A 61 -0.01 -16.59 0.06
N ALA A 62 0.87 -15.92 -0.68
CA ALA A 62 1.67 -16.50 -1.74
C ALA A 62 2.82 -17.35 -1.17
N GLU A 63 3.53 -16.83 -0.18
CA GLU A 63 4.60 -17.55 0.53
C GLU A 63 4.07 -18.82 1.23
N ALA A 64 2.87 -18.76 1.82
CA ALA A 64 2.21 -19.93 2.39
C ALA A 64 1.87 -21.01 1.35
N ARG A 65 1.77 -20.64 0.06
CA ARG A 65 1.63 -21.55 -1.09
C ARG A 65 2.97 -21.92 -1.73
N GLY A 66 4.08 -21.48 -1.16
CA GLY A 66 5.44 -21.71 -1.65
C GLY A 66 5.82 -20.85 -2.85
N TRP A 67 5.06 -19.79 -3.16
CA TRP A 67 5.43 -18.84 -4.22
C TRP A 67 6.61 -17.98 -3.76
N VAL A 68 7.49 -17.62 -4.70
CA VAL A 68 8.60 -16.73 -4.43
C VAL A 68 8.19 -15.29 -4.73
N THR A 69 8.21 -14.45 -3.70
CA THR A 69 7.86 -13.04 -3.80
C THR A 69 9.07 -12.19 -4.21
N LEU A 70 8.88 -11.35 -5.23
CA LEU A 70 9.78 -10.31 -5.67
C LEU A 70 9.09 -8.96 -5.45
N ARG A 71 9.68 -8.10 -4.62
CA ARG A 71 9.17 -6.76 -4.35
C ARG A 71 9.88 -5.74 -5.23
N ALA A 72 9.12 -4.92 -5.93
CA ALA A 72 9.58 -3.77 -6.70
C ALA A 72 9.00 -2.50 -6.05
N SER A 73 9.87 -1.63 -5.54
CA SER A 73 9.46 -0.37 -4.90
C SER A 73 9.60 0.77 -5.88
N GLY A 74 8.52 1.53 -6.15
CA GLY A 74 8.54 2.64 -7.11
C GLY A 74 9.55 3.76 -6.84
N ARG A 75 10.33 3.70 -5.76
CA ARG A 75 11.32 4.71 -5.35
C ARG A 75 12.77 4.33 -5.65
N SER A 76 13.03 3.13 -6.17
CA SER A 76 14.37 2.65 -6.53
C SER A 76 14.45 2.31 -8.02
N THR A 77 15.66 2.06 -8.51
CA THR A 77 15.91 1.41 -9.80
C THR A 77 15.49 -0.06 -9.72
N MET A 78 14.17 -0.30 -9.72
CA MET A 78 13.54 -1.58 -9.44
C MET A 78 14.07 -2.69 -10.36
N VAL A 79 14.21 -2.39 -11.66
CA VAL A 79 14.64 -3.38 -12.64
C VAL A 79 16.09 -3.78 -12.40
N GLU A 80 16.95 -2.80 -12.16
CA GLU A 80 18.36 -3.04 -11.86
C GLU A 80 18.53 -3.86 -10.59
N GLU A 81 17.80 -3.50 -9.53
CA GLU A 81 17.82 -4.21 -8.25
C GLU A 81 17.38 -5.67 -8.39
N LEU A 82 16.27 -5.92 -9.11
CA LEU A 82 15.78 -7.27 -9.39
C LEU A 82 16.81 -8.10 -10.18
N VAL A 83 17.41 -7.52 -11.21
CA VAL A 83 18.32 -8.20 -12.15
C VAL A 83 19.67 -8.52 -11.52
N ASN A 84 20.23 -7.55 -10.78
CA ASN A 84 21.60 -7.60 -10.30
C ASN A 84 21.72 -8.07 -8.85
N THR A 85 20.65 -7.99 -8.05
CA THR A 85 20.71 -8.29 -6.61
C THR A 85 19.66 -9.31 -6.17
N THR A 86 18.37 -9.00 -6.30
CA THR A 86 17.30 -9.77 -5.65
C THR A 86 17.17 -11.18 -6.22
N ILE A 87 17.03 -11.32 -7.54
CA ILE A 87 16.90 -12.64 -8.18
C ILE A 87 18.18 -13.47 -8.03
N PRO A 88 19.39 -12.93 -8.28
CA PRO A 88 20.63 -13.69 -8.07
C PRO A 88 20.78 -14.24 -6.64
N ARG A 89 20.45 -13.45 -5.61
CA ARG A 89 20.49 -13.91 -4.21
C ARG A 89 19.48 -15.02 -3.92
N LEU A 90 18.31 -14.99 -4.56
CA LEU A 90 17.30 -16.05 -4.42
C LEU A 90 17.75 -17.34 -5.11
N LEU A 91 18.30 -17.22 -6.32
CA LEU A 91 18.88 -18.35 -7.05
C LEU A 91 19.98 -19.05 -6.25
N GLU A 92 20.89 -18.29 -5.62
CA GLU A 92 21.95 -18.87 -4.77
C GLU A 92 21.39 -19.63 -3.55
N ARG A 93 20.22 -19.23 -3.03
CA ARG A 93 19.56 -19.90 -1.90
C ARG A 93 18.81 -21.16 -2.33
N LEU A 94 18.11 -21.10 -3.46
CA LEU A 94 17.30 -22.20 -3.99
C LEU A 94 18.17 -23.32 -4.56
N SER A 95 19.25 -22.93 -5.24
CA SER A 95 20.23 -23.83 -5.82
C SER A 95 21.63 -23.36 -5.44
N PRO A 96 22.05 -23.60 -4.17
CA PRO A 96 23.41 -23.33 -3.74
C PRO A 96 24.35 -24.05 -4.68
N SER A 97 25.18 -23.28 -5.37
CA SER A 97 26.11 -23.88 -6.31
C SER A 97 26.93 -24.92 -5.56
N ASP A 98 26.93 -26.15 -6.04
CA ASP A 98 27.75 -27.27 -5.55
C ASP A 98 29.24 -27.01 -5.89
N LYS A 99 29.71 -25.75 -5.78
CA LYS A 99 31.10 -25.29 -5.96
C LYS A 99 32.04 -25.84 -4.89
N LYS A 100 31.56 -26.72 -4.00
CA LYS A 100 32.37 -27.57 -3.12
C LYS A 100 32.33 -29.03 -3.55
N LYS A 101 32.66 -29.35 -4.80
CA LYS A 101 33.04 -30.73 -5.16
C LYS A 101 34.40 -30.77 -5.85
N VAL A 102 35.33 -31.32 -5.06
CA VAL A 102 36.62 -31.93 -5.39
C VAL A 102 37.80 -30.97 -5.58
N SER A 103 38.37 -30.50 -4.46
CA SER A 103 39.82 -30.40 -4.39
C SER A 103 40.36 -31.83 -4.48
N ARG A 104 40.90 -32.19 -5.65
CA ARG A 104 41.53 -33.49 -5.86
C ARG A 104 42.63 -33.64 -4.82
N ILE A 105 42.49 -34.61 -3.92
CA ILE A 105 43.55 -35.11 -3.05
C ILE A 105 44.72 -35.48 -3.97
N GLY A 106 45.80 -34.71 -3.92
CA GLY A 106 47.04 -35.01 -4.61
C GLY A 106 47.76 -36.13 -3.88
N ILE A 107 47.52 -37.38 -4.29
CA ILE A 107 48.45 -38.48 -4.00
C ILE A 107 49.56 -38.39 -5.06
N GLY A 108 50.79 -38.11 -4.63
CA GLY A 108 52.02 -38.46 -5.35
C GLY A 108 52.16 -37.97 -6.79
N GLY A 109 52.72 -36.77 -6.97
CA GLY A 109 53.68 -36.50 -8.04
C GLY A 109 53.26 -36.66 -9.50
N VAL A 110 52.12 -36.12 -9.95
CA VAL A 110 51.93 -35.63 -11.34
C VAL A 110 50.94 -34.46 -11.31
N GLY A 111 51.26 -33.38 -12.00
CA GLY A 111 50.65 -32.04 -11.88
C GLY A 111 49.11 -31.98 -11.91
N SER A 112 48.57 -31.15 -11.03
CA SER A 112 47.16 -30.74 -11.02
C SER A 112 46.93 -29.57 -11.99
N ILE A 113 46.39 -29.84 -13.17
CA ILE A 113 45.76 -28.80 -14.00
C ILE A 113 44.37 -28.58 -13.42
N GLY A 114 44.22 -27.48 -12.67
CA GLY A 114 42.92 -26.98 -12.25
C GLY A 114 42.28 -26.23 -13.41
N PHE A 115 41.23 -26.78 -13.99
CA PHE A 115 40.35 -26.02 -14.88
C PHE A 115 39.40 -25.21 -13.99
N ASP A 116 39.75 -23.95 -13.73
CA ASP A 116 38.77 -22.99 -13.25
C ASP A 116 37.88 -22.61 -14.45
N HIS A 117 36.78 -23.32 -14.61
CA HIS A 117 35.77 -22.99 -15.61
C HIS A 117 34.88 -21.87 -15.04
N GLN A 118 35.45 -20.67 -14.90
CA GLN A 118 34.65 -19.46 -14.79
C GLN A 118 33.98 -19.27 -16.16
N LYS A 119 32.72 -19.68 -16.28
CA LYS A 119 31.85 -19.15 -17.32
C LYS A 119 31.72 -17.65 -17.07
N GLU A 120 32.52 -16.85 -17.76
CA GLU A 120 32.16 -15.47 -18.04
C GLU A 120 30.85 -15.51 -18.83
N ASP A 121 29.74 -15.08 -18.21
CA ASP A 121 28.48 -14.93 -18.92
C ASP A 121 28.69 -13.92 -20.06
N ARG A 122 28.61 -14.40 -21.32
CA ARG A 122 28.82 -13.59 -22.53
C ARG A 122 27.70 -12.59 -22.83
N PHE A 123 26.70 -12.47 -21.96
CA PHE A 123 25.50 -11.66 -22.18
C PHE A 123 25.15 -10.86 -20.93
N THR A 124 24.73 -9.61 -21.12
CA THR A 124 24.18 -8.79 -20.04
C THR A 124 22.80 -9.35 -19.65
N PRO A 125 22.57 -9.76 -18.39
CA PRO A 125 21.30 -10.31 -17.96
C PRO A 125 20.20 -9.24 -18.04
N THR A 126 19.00 -9.66 -18.44
CA THR A 126 17.79 -8.81 -18.43
C THR A 126 16.81 -9.31 -17.37
N LEU A 127 15.78 -8.52 -17.06
CA LEU A 127 14.73 -8.95 -16.14
C LEU A 127 14.06 -10.23 -16.64
N ASN A 128 13.79 -10.32 -17.94
CA ASN A 128 13.18 -11.50 -18.54
C ASN A 128 14.05 -12.76 -18.36
N THR A 129 15.36 -12.68 -18.65
CA THR A 129 16.26 -13.83 -18.48
C THR A 129 16.37 -14.25 -17.02
N ARG A 130 16.46 -13.30 -16.09
CA ARG A 130 16.52 -13.57 -14.65
C ARG A 130 15.25 -14.20 -14.11
N LEU A 131 14.07 -13.71 -14.51
CA LEU A 131 12.81 -14.31 -14.11
C LEU A 131 12.67 -15.74 -14.64
N ARG A 132 13.15 -16.03 -15.86
CA ARG A 132 13.17 -17.39 -16.42
C ARG A 132 14.12 -18.31 -15.67
N GLU A 133 15.34 -17.84 -15.37
CA GLU A 133 16.29 -18.58 -14.53
C GLU A 133 15.66 -18.93 -13.19
N LEU A 134 15.03 -17.96 -12.53
CA LEU A 134 14.32 -18.20 -11.26
C LEU A 134 13.20 -19.21 -11.42
N SER A 135 12.35 -19.05 -12.44
CA SER A 135 11.20 -19.96 -12.66
C SER A 135 11.63 -21.40 -12.91
N ALA A 136 12.80 -21.63 -13.52
CA ALA A 136 13.31 -22.97 -13.80
C ALA A 136 13.71 -23.73 -12.51
N GLU A 137 14.03 -23.00 -11.44
CA GLU A 137 14.35 -23.57 -10.12
C GLU A 137 13.09 -23.87 -9.30
N LEU A 138 11.91 -23.40 -9.72
CA LEU A 138 10.64 -23.57 -9.02
C LEU A 138 9.85 -24.76 -9.58
N LYS A 139 9.31 -25.61 -8.70
CA LYS A 139 8.50 -26.78 -9.09
C LYS A 139 7.15 -26.75 -8.41
N GLY A 140 6.07 -26.73 -9.19
CA GLY A 140 4.70 -26.70 -8.68
C GLY A 140 4.32 -25.41 -7.95
N THR A 141 5.07 -24.33 -8.19
CA THR A 141 4.88 -23.00 -7.61
C THR A 141 5.35 -21.94 -8.60
N GLY A 142 5.15 -20.66 -8.29
CA GLY A 142 5.44 -19.54 -9.17
C GLY A 142 6.16 -18.36 -8.53
N ILE A 143 6.26 -17.29 -9.32
CA ILE A 143 6.83 -16.01 -8.92
C ILE A 143 5.68 -15.01 -8.70
N LEU A 144 5.62 -14.39 -7.53
CA LEU A 144 4.77 -13.23 -7.29
C LEU A 144 5.62 -11.97 -7.44
N LEU A 145 5.27 -11.09 -8.37
CA LEU A 145 5.85 -9.76 -8.47
C LEU A 145 4.90 -8.74 -7.85
N THR A 146 5.36 -7.97 -6.87
CA THR A 146 4.59 -6.88 -6.25
C THR A 146 5.21 -5.53 -6.59
N ILE A 147 4.36 -4.55 -6.94
CA ILE A 147 4.77 -3.16 -7.20
C ILE A 147 3.92 -2.26 -6.31
N ASP A 148 4.53 -1.56 -5.36
CA ASP A 148 3.83 -0.58 -4.52
C ASP A 148 4.17 0.86 -4.95
N GLU A 149 3.25 1.77 -4.69
CA GLU A 149 3.32 3.18 -5.05
C GLU A 149 3.65 3.41 -6.54
N VAL A 150 2.90 2.80 -7.46
CA VAL A 150 3.15 2.89 -8.93
C VAL A 150 3.23 4.32 -9.47
N GLN A 151 2.65 5.32 -8.78
CA GLN A 151 2.77 6.72 -9.18
C GLN A 151 4.17 7.32 -8.92
N ASP A 152 4.97 6.71 -8.05
CA ASP A 152 6.33 7.15 -7.73
C ASP A 152 7.36 6.54 -8.72
N ALA A 153 6.98 5.49 -9.45
CA ALA A 153 7.84 4.71 -10.35
C ALA A 153 8.09 5.38 -11.72
N ASP A 154 9.27 5.13 -12.28
CA ASP A 154 9.59 5.53 -13.65
C ASP A 154 8.82 4.71 -14.70
N VAL A 155 8.37 5.40 -15.75
CA VAL A 155 7.56 4.82 -16.83
C VAL A 155 8.31 3.73 -17.59
N GLU A 156 9.61 3.90 -17.83
CA GLU A 156 10.44 2.91 -18.54
C GLU A 156 10.61 1.64 -17.71
N GLU A 157 10.76 1.78 -16.39
CA GLU A 157 10.84 0.63 -15.48
C GLU A 157 9.52 -0.15 -15.40
N LEU A 158 8.39 0.55 -15.23
CA LEU A 158 7.06 -0.07 -15.25
C LEU A 158 6.80 -0.80 -16.58
N THR A 159 7.19 -0.19 -17.70
CA THR A 159 7.07 -0.80 -19.03
C THR A 159 7.92 -2.05 -19.13
N THR A 160 9.17 -2.00 -18.68
CA THR A 160 10.11 -3.14 -18.70
C THR A 160 9.59 -4.32 -17.89
N ILE A 161 9.07 -4.05 -16.68
CA ILE A 161 8.46 -5.06 -15.82
C ILE A 161 7.22 -5.67 -16.50
N ALA A 162 6.34 -4.84 -17.02
CA ALA A 162 5.10 -5.30 -17.64
C ALA A 162 5.35 -6.16 -18.90
N VAL A 163 6.32 -5.76 -19.75
CA VAL A 163 6.71 -6.54 -20.93
C VAL A 163 7.32 -7.89 -20.52
N ALA A 164 8.23 -7.90 -19.56
CA ALA A 164 8.82 -9.16 -19.05
C ALA A 164 7.73 -10.08 -18.47
N TYR A 165 6.82 -9.55 -17.65
CA TYR A 165 5.68 -10.30 -17.12
C TYR A 165 4.80 -10.88 -18.23
N GLN A 166 4.45 -10.08 -19.25
CA GLN A 166 3.62 -10.53 -20.37
C GLN A 166 4.27 -11.67 -21.15
N ASP A 167 5.58 -11.61 -21.38
CA ASP A 167 6.33 -12.67 -22.06
C ASP A 167 6.29 -13.99 -21.27
N LEU A 168 6.44 -13.94 -19.94
CA LEU A 168 6.36 -15.13 -19.09
C LEU A 168 4.94 -15.70 -19.06
N VAL A 169 3.91 -14.86 -18.99
CA VAL A 169 2.50 -15.26 -19.08
C VAL A 169 2.23 -15.97 -20.41
N ARG A 170 2.78 -15.47 -21.52
CA ARG A 170 2.62 -16.05 -22.86
C ARG A 170 3.22 -17.45 -22.99
N ASP A 171 4.31 -17.71 -22.27
CA ASP A 171 4.99 -19.01 -22.25
C ASP A 171 4.43 -19.94 -21.15
N GLU A 172 3.27 -19.61 -20.59
CA GLU A 172 2.60 -20.39 -19.54
C GLU A 172 3.49 -20.63 -18.31
N ILE A 173 4.36 -19.68 -17.97
CA ILE A 173 5.13 -19.71 -16.73
C ILE A 173 4.23 -19.28 -15.57
N ASP A 174 4.38 -19.95 -14.42
CA ASP A 174 3.67 -19.58 -13.19
C ASP A 174 4.19 -18.24 -12.63
N ILE A 175 3.58 -17.14 -13.07
CA ILE A 175 3.86 -15.80 -12.58
C ILE A 175 2.56 -15.03 -12.26
N ALA A 176 2.58 -14.25 -11.19
CA ALA A 176 1.52 -13.36 -10.75
C ALA A 176 2.06 -11.94 -10.55
N LEU A 177 1.19 -10.95 -10.72
CA LEU A 177 1.53 -9.53 -10.57
C LEU A 177 0.47 -8.86 -9.70
N VAL A 178 0.93 -8.15 -8.67
CA VAL A 178 0.10 -7.23 -7.88
C VAL A 178 0.72 -5.84 -7.98
N ALA A 179 -0.03 -4.88 -8.50
CA ALA A 179 0.40 -3.48 -8.57
C ALA A 179 -0.53 -2.60 -7.73
N ALA A 180 0.00 -1.70 -6.90
CA ALA A 180 -0.78 -0.77 -6.10
C ALA A 180 -0.30 0.67 -6.22
N GLY A 181 -1.24 1.62 -6.11
CA GLY A 181 -0.89 3.03 -6.03
C GLY A 181 -2.11 3.94 -5.91
N LEU A 182 -1.87 5.23 -6.08
CA LEU A 182 -2.94 6.22 -6.16
C LEU A 182 -3.81 5.98 -7.40
N PRO A 183 -5.10 6.40 -7.37
CA PRO A 183 -6.00 6.23 -8.52
C PRO A 183 -5.40 6.73 -9.84
N GLN A 184 -4.76 7.91 -9.84
CA GLN A 184 -4.13 8.44 -11.05
C GLN A 184 -2.88 7.68 -11.48
N GLY A 185 -2.04 7.24 -10.54
CA GLY A 185 -0.87 6.41 -10.86
C GLY A 185 -1.28 5.10 -11.51
N VAL A 186 -2.33 4.48 -10.98
CA VAL A 186 -2.90 3.26 -11.55
C VAL A 186 -3.49 3.52 -12.93
N ASN A 187 -4.24 4.60 -13.13
CA ASN A 187 -4.78 4.95 -14.45
C ASN A 187 -3.65 5.18 -15.45
N HIS A 188 -2.60 5.91 -15.04
CA HIS A 188 -1.42 6.16 -15.87
C HIS A 188 -0.72 4.86 -16.27
N LEU A 189 -0.48 3.95 -15.31
CA LEU A 189 0.05 2.61 -15.59
C LEU A 189 -0.79 1.91 -16.65
N LEU A 190 -2.12 1.92 -16.53
CA LEU A 190 -3.02 1.23 -17.46
C LEU A 190 -3.10 1.87 -18.86
N ASP A 191 -2.58 3.09 -19.00
CA ASP A 191 -2.51 3.85 -20.25
C ASP A 191 -1.13 3.82 -20.90
N LEU A 192 -0.12 3.23 -20.25
CA LEU A 192 1.21 3.12 -20.85
C LEU A 192 1.19 2.29 -22.14
N PRO A 193 2.01 2.65 -23.14
CA PRO A 193 2.21 1.82 -24.32
C PRO A 193 2.72 0.43 -23.95
N GLY A 194 2.27 -0.62 -24.64
CA GLY A 194 2.76 -1.99 -24.43
C GLY A 194 2.18 -2.72 -23.21
N VAL A 195 1.57 -2.03 -22.24
CA VAL A 195 1.02 -2.67 -21.02
C VAL A 195 -0.51 -2.88 -21.07
N THR A 196 -1.11 -2.75 -22.25
CA THR A 196 -2.57 -2.83 -22.45
C THR A 196 -3.21 -4.13 -21.94
N PHE A 197 -2.44 -5.21 -21.79
CA PHE A 197 -2.91 -6.45 -21.20
C PHE A 197 -3.33 -6.27 -19.72
N LEU A 198 -2.69 -5.38 -18.97
CA LEU A 198 -3.05 -5.05 -17.57
C LEU A 198 -4.44 -4.44 -17.47
N ARG A 199 -5.02 -3.93 -18.57
CA ARG A 199 -6.42 -3.49 -18.57
C ARG A 199 -7.40 -4.62 -18.25
N ARG A 200 -7.00 -5.88 -18.46
CA ARG A 200 -7.75 -7.10 -18.12
C ARG A 200 -7.42 -7.67 -16.74
N ALA A 201 -6.51 -7.06 -15.99
CA ALA A 201 -6.23 -7.43 -14.61
C ALA A 201 -7.47 -7.25 -13.73
N GLN A 202 -7.53 -7.99 -12.61
CA GLN A 202 -8.52 -7.72 -11.57
C GLN A 202 -8.25 -6.35 -10.96
N LYS A 203 -9.28 -5.49 -10.91
CA LYS A 203 -9.15 -4.12 -10.41
C LYS A 203 -9.97 -3.95 -9.14
N PHE A 204 -9.31 -3.49 -8.08
CA PHE A 204 -9.97 -3.15 -6.83
C PHE A 204 -9.68 -1.70 -6.47
N VAL A 205 -10.75 -0.94 -6.22
CA VAL A 205 -10.68 0.42 -5.69
C VAL A 205 -10.94 0.35 -4.19
N LEU A 206 -9.91 0.62 -3.41
CA LEU A 206 -9.95 0.56 -1.96
C LEU A 206 -10.49 1.88 -1.40
N GLY A 207 -11.69 1.83 -0.83
CA GLY A 207 -12.24 2.89 0.00
C GLY A 207 -12.03 2.64 1.50
N PRO A 208 -12.56 3.53 2.36
CA PRO A 208 -12.57 3.35 3.81
C PRO A 208 -13.23 2.02 4.21
N LEU A 209 -12.87 1.52 5.39
CA LEU A 209 -13.57 0.40 6.02
C LEU A 209 -15.02 0.81 6.29
N SER A 210 -15.95 -0.14 6.09
CA SER A 210 -17.32 0.04 6.57
C SER A 210 -17.32 0.16 8.10
N PRO A 211 -18.36 0.78 8.69
CA PRO A 211 -18.51 0.84 10.15
C PRO A 211 -18.36 -0.55 10.80
N ALA A 212 -19.04 -1.56 10.26
CA ALA A 212 -18.94 -2.94 10.74
C ALA A 212 -17.52 -3.51 10.67
N ASN A 213 -16.75 -3.23 9.61
CA ASN A 213 -15.37 -3.69 9.53
C ASN A 213 -14.44 -2.91 10.49
N ALA A 214 -14.72 -1.63 10.73
CA ALA A 214 -13.96 -0.84 11.70
C ALA A 214 -14.24 -1.31 13.14
N GLU A 215 -15.50 -1.58 13.48
CA GLU A 215 -15.90 -2.19 14.74
C GLU A 215 -15.21 -3.55 14.93
N GLN A 216 -15.33 -4.45 13.95
CA GLN A 216 -14.66 -5.75 14.02
C GLN A 216 -13.15 -5.62 14.19
N ALA A 217 -12.49 -4.71 13.49
CA ALA A 217 -11.04 -4.49 13.62
C ALA A 217 -10.66 -4.03 15.03
N LEU A 218 -11.43 -3.14 15.64
CA LEU A 218 -11.24 -2.68 17.02
C LEU A 218 -11.48 -3.82 18.02
N GLU A 219 -12.58 -4.55 17.87
CA GLU A 219 -12.98 -5.65 18.75
C GLU A 219 -11.94 -6.77 18.75
N HIS A 220 -11.57 -7.27 17.57
CA HIS A 220 -10.65 -8.39 17.44
C HIS A 220 -9.26 -8.03 17.97
N THR A 221 -8.80 -6.80 17.70
CA THR A 221 -7.50 -6.34 18.20
C THR A 221 -7.49 -6.19 19.72
N ALA A 222 -8.59 -5.76 20.34
CA ALA A 222 -8.69 -5.65 21.80
C ALA A 222 -8.96 -6.99 22.51
N SER A 223 -9.52 -7.97 21.81
CA SER A 223 -9.90 -9.27 22.37
C SER A 223 -8.72 -9.97 23.05
N GLY A 224 -8.94 -10.47 24.27
CA GLY A 224 -7.90 -11.16 25.05
C GLY A 224 -6.80 -10.25 25.61
N SER A 225 -6.86 -8.92 25.41
CA SER A 225 -5.90 -7.96 25.98
C SER A 225 -6.20 -7.58 27.44
N GLY A 226 -7.37 -8.01 27.96
CA GLY A 226 -7.88 -7.63 29.29
C GLY A 226 -8.62 -6.30 29.33
N LEU A 227 -8.70 -5.56 28.22
CA LEU A 227 -9.47 -4.33 28.07
C LEU A 227 -10.31 -4.42 26.79
N GLU A 228 -11.58 -4.79 26.94
CA GLU A 228 -12.54 -4.91 25.84
C GLU A 228 -13.42 -3.66 25.76
N PHE A 229 -13.91 -3.34 24.55
CA PHE A 229 -14.84 -2.23 24.36
C PHE A 229 -16.24 -2.60 24.85
N SER A 230 -16.94 -1.65 25.47
CA SER A 230 -18.40 -1.75 25.58
C SER A 230 -19.05 -1.55 24.20
N GLN A 231 -20.31 -2.00 24.05
CA GLN A 231 -21.04 -1.88 22.79
C GLN A 231 -21.19 -0.42 22.30
N ASP A 232 -21.43 0.50 23.22
CA ASP A 232 -21.53 1.92 22.87
C ASP A 232 -20.15 2.51 22.54
N ALA A 233 -19.11 2.08 23.26
CA ALA A 233 -17.74 2.54 23.03
C ALA A 233 -17.22 2.11 21.66
N ILE A 234 -17.51 0.88 21.22
CA ILE A 234 -17.01 0.39 19.93
C ILE A 234 -17.65 1.11 18.74
N THR A 235 -18.95 1.42 18.86
CA THR A 235 -19.70 2.18 17.85
C THR A 235 -19.12 3.60 17.71
N ASP A 236 -18.91 4.28 18.84
CA ASP A 236 -18.32 5.62 18.86
C ASP A 236 -16.87 5.64 18.39
N ALA A 237 -16.09 4.63 18.79
CA ALA A 237 -14.71 4.47 18.34
C ALA A 237 -14.67 4.30 16.83
N ALA A 238 -15.47 3.39 16.26
CA ALA A 238 -15.55 3.16 14.83
C ALA A 238 -15.96 4.43 14.06
N ALA A 239 -16.95 5.18 14.58
CA ALA A 239 -17.36 6.46 14.00
C ALA A 239 -16.21 7.49 14.00
N LEU A 240 -15.46 7.60 15.10
CA LEU A 240 -14.30 8.48 15.21
C LEU A 240 -13.21 8.14 14.17
N THR A 241 -13.07 6.88 13.77
CA THR A 241 -12.07 6.50 12.74
C THR A 241 -12.43 6.97 11.33
N ARG A 242 -13.71 7.25 11.07
CA ARG A 242 -14.29 7.43 9.71
C ARG A 242 -13.88 6.32 8.73
N GLY A 243 -13.64 5.09 9.23
CA GLY A 243 -13.22 3.93 8.46
C GLY A 243 -11.77 3.98 7.95
N TYR A 244 -10.96 4.95 8.35
CA TYR A 244 -9.59 5.08 7.89
C TYR A 244 -8.65 4.13 8.67
N PRO A 245 -7.98 3.16 8.02
CA PRO A 245 -7.28 2.08 8.73
C PRO A 245 -6.24 2.53 9.75
N TYR A 246 -5.46 3.57 9.44
CA TYR A 246 -4.50 4.12 10.39
C TYR A 246 -5.20 4.71 11.63
N LEU A 247 -6.34 5.39 11.44
CA LEU A 247 -7.14 5.91 12.56
C LEU A 247 -7.75 4.79 13.41
N VAL A 248 -8.13 3.66 12.81
CA VAL A 248 -8.60 2.48 13.56
C VAL A 248 -7.53 2.03 14.57
N GLN A 249 -6.28 1.92 14.12
CA GLN A 249 -5.18 1.54 15.01
C GLN A 249 -4.87 2.63 16.05
N LEU A 250 -4.90 3.91 15.65
CA LEU A 250 -4.62 5.02 16.56
C LEU A 250 -5.69 5.17 17.66
N VAL A 251 -6.96 5.16 17.28
CA VAL A 251 -8.09 5.26 18.22
C VAL A 251 -8.06 4.11 19.20
N GLY A 252 -7.88 2.88 18.72
CA GLY A 252 -7.76 1.70 19.58
C GLY A 252 -6.58 1.80 20.54
N SER A 253 -5.41 2.22 20.05
CA SER A 253 -4.19 2.39 20.85
C SER A 253 -4.38 3.41 21.98
N LEU A 254 -4.91 4.60 21.67
CA LEU A 254 -5.16 5.66 22.63
C LEU A 254 -6.22 5.26 23.67
N ALA A 255 -7.30 4.62 23.22
CA ALA A 255 -8.37 4.16 24.10
C ALA A 255 -7.85 3.11 25.09
N TRP A 256 -7.10 2.12 24.60
CA TRP A 256 -6.49 1.09 25.45
C TRP A 256 -5.52 1.66 26.48
N GLU A 257 -4.65 2.60 26.06
CA GLU A 257 -3.70 3.26 26.97
C GLU A 257 -4.39 4.11 28.03
N ARG A 258 -5.44 4.84 27.64
CA ARG A 258 -6.23 5.67 28.54
C ARG A 258 -6.96 4.81 29.58
N SER A 259 -7.66 3.77 29.15
CA SER A 259 -8.34 2.83 30.05
C SER A 259 -7.37 2.14 31.00
N ARG A 260 -6.21 1.69 30.50
CA ARG A 260 -5.18 1.08 31.35
C ARG A 260 -4.65 2.06 32.40
N ARG A 261 -4.37 3.30 32.02
CA ARG A 261 -3.87 4.35 32.93
C ARG A 261 -4.90 4.66 34.02
N ASN A 262 -6.17 4.69 33.66
CA ASN A 262 -7.29 4.94 34.57
C ASN A 262 -7.72 3.71 35.39
N GLN A 263 -7.10 2.55 35.15
CA GLN A 263 -7.47 1.27 35.77
C GLN A 263 -8.95 0.90 35.53
N GLU A 264 -9.46 1.22 34.34
CA GLU A 264 -10.82 0.86 33.92
C GLU A 264 -10.93 -0.65 33.71
N SER A 265 -12.12 -1.22 33.95
CA SER A 265 -12.40 -2.64 33.70
C SER A 265 -12.66 -2.96 32.22
N GLY A 266 -12.80 -1.93 31.38
CA GLY A 266 -13.07 -2.02 29.95
C GLY A 266 -13.07 -0.62 29.32
N ILE A 267 -13.00 -0.56 28.00
CA ILE A 267 -12.97 0.70 27.25
C ILE A 267 -14.40 1.23 27.14
N SER A 268 -14.64 2.40 27.73
CA SER A 268 -15.96 3.02 27.83
C SER A 268 -16.19 4.12 26.77
N GLN A 269 -17.46 4.50 26.56
CA GLN A 269 -17.83 5.62 25.70
C GLN A 269 -17.17 6.94 26.16
N GLN A 270 -17.08 7.16 27.48
CA GLN A 270 -16.42 8.31 28.07
C GLN A 270 -14.92 8.33 27.73
N THR A 271 -14.29 7.16 27.70
CA THR A 271 -12.88 7.01 27.30
C THR A 271 -12.70 7.45 25.85
N ILE A 272 -13.57 7.00 24.93
CA ILE A 272 -13.52 7.39 23.52
C ILE A 272 -13.71 8.90 23.34
N ALA A 273 -14.69 9.49 24.02
CA ALA A 273 -14.90 10.93 24.00
C ALA A 273 -13.66 11.69 24.50
N SER A 274 -12.98 11.18 25.53
CA SER A 274 -11.79 11.82 26.11
C SER A 274 -10.54 11.77 25.23
N ILE A 275 -10.41 10.78 24.34
CA ILE A 275 -9.24 10.60 23.46
C ILE A 275 -9.47 11.17 22.05
N ALA A 276 -10.69 11.56 21.70
CA ALA A 276 -11.00 12.11 20.39
C ALA A 276 -10.14 13.35 20.01
N PRO A 277 -9.93 14.35 20.89
CA PRO A 277 -9.04 15.47 20.59
C PRO A 277 -7.59 15.03 20.34
N ASP A 278 -7.09 14.07 21.13
CA ASP A 278 -5.74 13.53 21.00
C ASP A 278 -5.56 12.83 19.64
N ALA A 279 -6.53 12.01 19.23
CA ALA A 279 -6.51 11.30 17.96
C ALA A 279 -6.48 12.27 16.76
N ILE A 280 -7.30 13.32 16.80
CA ILE A 280 -7.37 14.35 15.76
C ILE A 280 -6.07 15.17 15.72
N SER A 281 -5.51 15.53 16.87
CA SER A 281 -4.23 16.25 16.98
C SER A 281 -3.07 15.43 16.41
N ILE A 282 -2.99 14.14 16.75
CA ILE A 282 -1.97 13.23 16.21
C ILE A 282 -2.13 13.07 14.69
N MET A 283 -3.35 12.97 14.16
CA MET A 283 -3.60 13.00 12.72
C MET A 283 -3.09 14.28 12.07
N GLY A 284 -3.30 15.44 12.73
CA GLY A 284 -2.76 16.73 12.32
C GLY A 284 -1.25 16.68 12.09
N ALA A 285 -0.50 16.22 13.08
CA ALA A 285 0.95 16.17 13.03
C ALA A 285 1.51 15.06 12.12
N GLN A 286 0.91 13.87 12.11
CA GLN A 286 1.49 12.70 11.45
C GLN A 286 0.98 12.48 10.01
N VAL A 287 -0.18 13.03 9.65
CA VAL A 287 -0.81 12.81 8.34
C VAL A 287 -1.05 14.12 7.62
N HIS A 288 -1.79 15.06 8.22
CA HIS A 288 -2.21 16.28 7.53
C HIS A 288 -1.04 17.22 7.24
N GLN A 289 -0.19 17.48 8.24
CA GLN A 289 0.94 18.38 8.08
C GLN A 289 1.91 17.85 7.00
N PRO A 290 2.40 16.59 7.02
CA PRO A 290 3.24 16.07 5.95
C PRO A 290 2.59 16.12 4.56
N ALA A 291 1.28 15.85 4.47
CA ALA A 291 0.54 15.90 3.21
C ALA A 291 0.36 17.30 2.64
N THR A 292 0.42 18.34 3.49
CA THR A 292 0.14 19.72 3.10
C THR A 292 1.37 20.64 3.11
N LEU A 293 2.47 20.22 3.74
CA LEU A 293 3.67 21.04 3.95
C LEU A 293 4.34 21.49 2.65
N ALA A 294 4.42 20.59 1.66
CA ALA A 294 5.09 20.83 0.38
C ALA A 294 4.15 21.38 -0.71
N LEU A 295 2.89 21.71 -0.37
CA LEU A 295 1.93 22.15 -1.37
C LEU A 295 2.26 23.56 -1.88
N PRO A 296 2.14 23.81 -3.19
CA PRO A 296 2.18 25.16 -3.73
C PRO A 296 1.12 26.06 -3.05
N PRO A 297 1.39 27.38 -2.87
CA PRO A 297 0.48 28.28 -2.17
C PRO A 297 -0.97 28.22 -2.67
N ALA A 298 -1.17 28.24 -3.99
CA ALA A 298 -2.50 28.17 -4.59
C ALA A 298 -3.26 26.85 -4.30
N GLN A 299 -2.55 25.75 -4.05
CA GLN A 299 -3.17 24.47 -3.67
C GLN A 299 -3.57 24.51 -2.19
N ARG A 300 -2.71 25.05 -1.33
CA ARG A 300 -3.01 25.22 0.09
C ARG A 300 -4.19 26.18 0.31
N GLU A 301 -4.20 27.34 -0.34
CA GLU A 301 -5.30 28.31 -0.29
C GLU A 301 -6.63 27.68 -0.74
N PHE A 302 -6.61 26.81 -1.75
CA PHE A 302 -7.80 26.08 -2.18
C PHE A 302 -8.33 25.15 -1.07
N LEU A 303 -7.45 24.40 -0.41
CA LEU A 303 -7.83 23.52 0.69
C LEU A 303 -8.32 24.32 1.91
N GLU A 304 -7.72 25.46 2.23
CA GLU A 304 -8.17 26.34 3.32
C GLU A 304 -9.56 26.93 3.00
N ALA A 305 -9.77 27.41 1.77
CA ALA A 305 -11.07 27.91 1.32
C ALA A 305 -12.15 26.81 1.34
N MET A 306 -11.77 25.58 0.97
CA MET A 306 -12.66 24.42 1.05
C MET A 306 -13.08 24.12 2.50
N ALA A 307 -12.15 24.20 3.46
CA ALA A 307 -12.45 23.98 4.88
C ALA A 307 -13.40 25.06 5.43
N ALA A 308 -13.27 26.30 4.94
CA ALA A 308 -14.12 27.42 5.37
C ALA A 308 -15.57 27.34 4.88
N VAL A 309 -15.86 26.58 3.81
CA VAL A 309 -17.19 26.53 3.19
C VAL A 309 -17.84 25.15 3.21
N GLU A 310 -17.12 24.10 3.64
CA GLU A 310 -17.69 22.76 3.67
C GLU A 310 -18.83 22.64 4.68
N VAL A 311 -19.85 21.88 4.31
CA VAL A 311 -20.98 21.54 5.17
C VAL A 311 -21.07 20.03 5.23
N ASN A 312 -20.97 19.47 6.43
CA ASN A 312 -20.93 18.01 6.65
C ASN A 312 -19.83 17.31 5.81
N GLY A 313 -18.64 17.92 5.72
CA GLY A 313 -17.49 17.39 4.99
C GLY A 313 -17.60 17.45 3.46
N ILE A 314 -18.54 18.24 2.92
CA ILE A 314 -18.72 18.43 1.49
C ILE A 314 -18.72 19.92 1.17
N ALA A 315 -17.90 20.35 0.22
CA ALA A 315 -17.89 21.70 -0.34
C ALA A 315 -18.31 21.68 -1.81
N THR A 316 -18.94 22.75 -2.29
CA THR A 316 -19.15 22.93 -3.74
C THR A 316 -18.02 23.76 -4.34
N ILE A 317 -17.64 23.46 -5.58
CA ILE A 317 -16.62 24.25 -6.29
C ILE A 317 -17.06 25.70 -6.49
N ALA A 318 -18.36 25.98 -6.52
CA ALA A 318 -18.91 27.32 -6.63
C ALA A 318 -18.68 28.11 -5.32
N ASP A 319 -18.93 27.49 -4.17
CA ASP A 319 -18.72 28.13 -2.87
C ASP A 319 -17.23 28.37 -2.60
N ILE A 320 -16.36 27.41 -2.95
CA ILE A 320 -14.90 27.58 -2.86
C ILE A 320 -14.47 28.77 -3.73
N ALA A 321 -14.94 28.83 -4.98
CA ALA A 321 -14.62 29.91 -5.89
C ALA A 321 -15.11 31.27 -5.38
N GLY A 322 -16.33 31.32 -4.84
CA GLY A 322 -16.89 32.53 -4.22
C GLY A 322 -16.09 33.00 -3.01
N HIS A 323 -15.68 32.08 -2.13
CA HIS A 323 -14.87 32.40 -0.95
C HIS A 323 -13.48 32.95 -1.33
N MET A 324 -12.90 32.45 -2.42
CA MET A 324 -11.59 32.90 -2.92
C MET A 324 -11.67 34.16 -3.81
N ASP A 325 -12.87 34.72 -4.07
CA ASP A 325 -13.11 35.77 -5.07
C ASP A 325 -12.54 35.40 -6.46
N ARG A 326 -12.79 34.17 -6.90
CA ARG A 326 -12.28 33.61 -8.16
C ARG A 326 -13.40 32.95 -8.96
N THR A 327 -13.12 32.69 -10.25
CA THR A 327 -14.02 31.90 -11.08
C THR A 327 -13.72 30.42 -10.95
N VAL A 328 -14.76 29.57 -11.04
CA VAL A 328 -14.63 28.09 -11.09
C VAL A 328 -13.64 27.65 -12.18
N ARG A 329 -13.69 28.29 -13.35
CA ARG A 329 -12.78 28.02 -14.46
C ARG A 329 -11.32 28.24 -14.06
N SER A 330 -11.02 29.30 -13.31
CA SER A 330 -9.65 29.60 -12.88
C SER A 330 -9.10 28.60 -11.85
N LEU A 331 -9.97 27.87 -11.14
CA LEU A 331 -9.59 26.87 -10.15
C LEU A 331 -9.42 25.46 -10.73
N SER A 332 -9.81 25.23 -11.99
CA SER A 332 -9.90 23.88 -12.55
C SER A 332 -8.57 23.13 -12.55
N ALA A 333 -7.46 23.82 -12.87
CA ALA A 333 -6.12 23.21 -12.86
C ALA A 333 -5.63 22.89 -11.44
N THR A 334 -5.88 23.77 -10.47
CA THR A 334 -5.54 23.53 -9.06
C THR A 334 -6.36 22.38 -8.48
N ARG A 335 -7.67 22.36 -8.75
CA ARG A 335 -8.56 21.27 -8.38
C ARG A 335 -8.06 19.94 -8.93
N GLN A 336 -7.69 19.88 -10.21
CA GLN A 336 -7.19 18.65 -10.81
C GLN A 336 -5.91 18.18 -10.13
N ARG A 337 -4.93 19.08 -9.90
CA ARG A 337 -3.69 18.73 -9.17
C ARG A 337 -3.94 18.20 -7.76
N LEU A 338 -4.94 18.72 -7.04
CA LEU A 338 -5.32 18.23 -5.71
C LEU A 338 -6.01 16.86 -5.75
N ILE A 339 -6.79 16.58 -6.80
CA ILE A 339 -7.35 15.24 -7.06
C ILE A 339 -6.23 14.26 -7.39
N ASP A 340 -5.27 14.67 -8.23
CA ASP A 340 -4.15 13.82 -8.64
C ASP A 340 -3.20 13.53 -7.47
N ALA A 341 -3.05 14.49 -6.55
CA ALA A 341 -2.35 14.33 -5.28
C ALA A 341 -3.15 13.54 -4.23
N ASP A 342 -4.38 13.12 -4.54
CA ASP A 342 -5.26 12.34 -3.67
C ASP A 342 -5.60 13.06 -2.33
N LEU A 343 -5.72 14.38 -2.37
CA LEU A 343 -6.08 15.20 -1.21
C LEU A 343 -7.58 15.51 -1.16
N ILE A 344 -8.22 15.58 -2.33
CA ILE A 344 -9.66 15.78 -2.49
C ILE A 344 -10.21 14.82 -3.54
N GLU A 345 -11.49 14.51 -3.45
CA GLU A 345 -12.18 13.70 -4.46
C GLU A 345 -13.58 14.25 -4.79
N PRO A 346 -14.05 14.07 -6.04
CA PRO A 346 -15.40 14.44 -6.42
C PRO A 346 -16.43 13.45 -5.87
N THR A 347 -17.47 13.94 -5.20
CA THR A 347 -18.59 13.10 -4.71
C THR A 347 -19.81 13.16 -5.63
N ALA A 348 -19.97 14.27 -6.35
CA ALA A 348 -20.97 14.50 -7.38
C ALA A 348 -20.51 15.65 -8.27
N HIS A 349 -21.30 15.98 -9.30
CA HIS A 349 -21.00 17.12 -10.16
C HIS A 349 -20.84 18.41 -9.35
N GLY A 350 -19.63 18.98 -9.36
CA GLY A 350 -19.29 20.21 -8.65
C GLY A 350 -19.15 20.08 -7.13
N LYS A 351 -19.25 18.88 -6.54
CA LYS A 351 -19.09 18.62 -5.11
C LYS A 351 -17.78 17.90 -4.82
N LEU A 352 -17.09 18.34 -3.78
CA LEU A 352 -15.78 17.87 -3.36
C LEU A 352 -15.81 17.49 -1.88
N ARG A 353 -15.00 16.48 -1.51
CA ARG A 353 -14.68 16.18 -0.12
C ARG A 353 -13.18 15.93 0.03
N TYR A 354 -12.67 16.10 1.25
CA TYR A 354 -11.32 15.63 1.55
C TYR A 354 -11.27 14.10 1.53
N VAL A 355 -10.15 13.58 1.04
CA VAL A 355 -9.87 12.13 1.06
C VAL A 355 -9.46 11.68 2.46
N ILE A 356 -8.64 12.49 3.14
CA ILE A 356 -8.14 12.19 4.48
C ILE A 356 -9.13 12.73 5.53
N PRO A 357 -9.60 11.88 6.47
CA PRO A 357 -10.47 12.31 7.57
C PRO A 357 -9.87 13.45 8.38
N TYR A 358 -10.70 14.39 8.84
CA TYR A 358 -10.31 15.51 9.70
C TYR A 358 -9.39 16.56 9.06
N MET A 359 -9.24 16.56 7.73
CA MET A 359 -8.43 17.56 7.02
C MET A 359 -9.05 18.96 7.09
N GLY A 360 -10.38 19.09 7.01
CA GLY A 360 -11.07 20.39 7.17
C GLY A 360 -10.90 20.95 8.59
N GLU A 361 -11.05 20.10 9.60
CA GLU A 361 -10.78 20.41 10.99
C GLU A 361 -9.32 20.84 11.19
N TYR A 362 -8.35 20.17 10.55
CA TYR A 362 -6.95 20.58 10.58
C TYR A 362 -6.73 22.00 10.07
N PHE A 363 -7.33 22.39 8.94
CA PHE A 363 -7.18 23.75 8.40
C PHE A 363 -7.91 24.83 9.22
N THR A 364 -8.94 24.46 9.99
CA THR A 364 -9.70 25.41 10.82
C THR A 364 -9.16 25.55 12.24
N THR A 365 -8.38 24.57 12.71
CA THR A 365 -7.88 24.51 14.11
C THR A 365 -6.38 24.71 14.25
N THR A 366 -5.62 24.79 13.15
CA THR A 366 -4.17 25.00 13.17
C THR A 366 -3.76 26.28 12.46
N ASP A 367 -2.60 26.83 12.84
CA ASP A 367 -2.02 27.97 12.11
C ASP A 367 -1.51 27.58 10.71
N SER A 368 -1.05 28.56 9.93
CA SER A 368 -0.48 28.32 8.59
C SER A 368 0.71 27.34 8.54
N ARG A 369 1.31 27.00 9.69
CA ARG A 369 2.41 26.03 9.82
C ARG A 369 1.95 24.69 10.42
N GLY A 370 0.65 24.52 10.67
CA GLY A 370 0.09 23.33 11.29
C GLY A 370 0.35 23.24 12.79
N ARG A 371 0.65 24.36 13.46
CA ARG A 371 0.86 24.39 14.91
C ARG A 371 -0.48 24.44 15.63
N VAL A 372 -0.57 23.70 16.74
CA VAL A 372 -1.66 23.72 17.71
C VAL A 372 -1.24 24.55 18.93
N ASP A 373 -2.19 25.15 19.64
CA ASP A 373 -1.99 25.83 20.94
C ASP A 373 -1.69 24.82 22.06
#